data_AF-A0A0K8UYX8-F1
#
_entry.id   AF-A0A0K8UYX8-F1
#
_cell.length_a   1.000
_cell.length_b   1.000
_cell.length_c   1.000
_cell.angle_alpha   90.00
_cell.angle_beta   90.00
_cell.angle_gamma   90.00
#
_symmetry.space_group_name_H-M   'P 1'
#
loop_
_entity.id
_entity.type
_entity.pdbx_description
1 polymer ?
#
loop_
_entity_poly.entity_id
_entity_poly.type
_entity_poly.pdbx_seq_one_letter_code
_entity_poly.pdbx_strand_id
1 'polypeptide(L)'
;MQGWVLHKIECPFLKRIYPRNVPDAARMLCKLIIKLDKGGDLVRGYYTETCSRRFRDMMSHYAEIKNDARRLEHLESLYGVLQEMMGDSVIVPNLTELTSIYGRLITNGFSILDAEMNSIATAIYLGVSVTDHSCKPNAVATFEGTTLHIHAIEDIECLDWSKIFISYIDLMNTPAQRRAELQANYYFFCICAKCTNTAETHEMLAAACTNKNCNEFLDINLNNCPRCDAGVSPKHRNAYNEAMTITKTHLENMKDIAYLDVCKLCLAKQKGYLHPLNV
;
A
#
# COMPACT_ATOMS: atom_id res chain seq x y z
N MET A 1 -1.77 -25.26 17.81
CA MET A 1 -2.49 -25.95 16.70
C MET A 1 -3.81 -25.24 16.34
N GLN A 2 -3.79 -23.91 16.12
CA GLN A 2 -5.00 -23.11 15.86
C GLN A 2 -5.46 -23.13 14.38
N GLY A 3 -4.53 -23.35 13.43
CA GLY A 3 -4.83 -23.31 11.99
C GLY A 3 -5.77 -24.41 11.49
N TRP A 4 -5.83 -25.58 12.15
CA TRP A 4 -6.67 -26.70 11.73
C TRP A 4 -8.18 -26.38 11.81
N VAL A 5 -8.60 -25.53 12.76
CA VAL A 5 -10.02 -25.18 12.93
C VAL A 5 -10.59 -24.52 11.68
N LEU A 6 -9.80 -23.67 11.02
CA LEU A 6 -10.17 -23.02 9.77
C LEU A 6 -9.86 -23.94 8.58
N HIS A 7 -8.65 -24.48 8.52
CA HIS A 7 -8.19 -25.27 7.37
C HIS A 7 -9.01 -26.55 7.14
N LYS A 8 -9.53 -27.21 8.20
CA LYS A 8 -10.36 -28.42 8.03
C LYS A 8 -11.60 -28.18 7.15
N ILE A 9 -12.11 -26.95 7.12
CA ILE A 9 -13.27 -26.57 6.31
C ILE A 9 -12.85 -26.34 4.85
N GLU A 10 -11.69 -25.73 4.64
CA GLU A 10 -11.16 -25.43 3.30
C GLU A 10 -10.50 -26.62 2.61
N CYS A 11 -9.95 -27.57 3.39
CA CYS A 11 -9.18 -28.70 2.89
C CYS A 11 -9.93 -29.53 1.83
N PRO A 12 -11.23 -29.86 2.00
CA PRO A 12 -12.00 -30.53 0.96
C PRO A 12 -12.12 -29.73 -0.34
N PHE A 13 -12.25 -28.40 -0.26
CA PHE A 13 -12.36 -27.53 -1.44
C PHE A 13 -11.05 -27.48 -2.22
N LEU A 14 -9.92 -27.36 -1.53
CA LEU A 14 -8.60 -27.41 -2.14
C LEU A 14 -8.31 -28.78 -2.76
N LYS A 15 -8.74 -29.87 -2.11
CA LYS A 15 -8.60 -31.23 -2.65
C LYS A 15 -9.42 -31.44 -3.93
N ARG A 16 -10.60 -30.82 -4.04
CA ARG A 16 -11.49 -30.95 -5.20
C ARG A 16 -10.85 -30.40 -6.48
N ILE A 17 -10.12 -29.30 -6.40
CA ILE A 17 -9.53 -28.61 -7.56
C ILE A 17 -8.07 -29.01 -7.83
N TYR A 18 -7.49 -29.88 -6.98
CA TYR A 18 -6.17 -30.46 -7.21
C TYR A 18 -6.12 -31.21 -8.56
N PRO A 19 -5.06 -31.08 -9.38
CA PRO A 19 -3.74 -30.51 -9.07
C PRO A 19 -3.57 -29.01 -9.36
N ARG A 20 -4.65 -28.24 -9.60
CA ARG A 20 -4.52 -26.81 -9.90
C ARG A 20 -4.09 -26.03 -8.66
N ASN A 21 -3.20 -25.06 -8.86
CA ASN A 21 -2.81 -24.11 -7.83
C ASN A 21 -3.89 -23.02 -7.69
N VAL A 22 -4.49 -22.93 -6.51
CA VAL A 22 -5.52 -21.91 -6.22
C VAL A 22 -4.84 -20.58 -5.90
N PRO A 23 -5.19 -19.47 -6.58
CA PRO A 23 -4.64 -18.16 -6.26
C PRO A 23 -4.93 -17.74 -4.81
N ASP A 24 -4.00 -17.03 -4.18
CA ASP A 24 -4.15 -16.64 -2.77
C ASP A 24 -5.36 -15.73 -2.52
N ALA A 25 -5.70 -14.87 -3.49
CA ALA A 25 -6.93 -14.08 -3.45
C ALA A 25 -8.19 -14.96 -3.41
N ALA A 26 -8.25 -16.04 -4.19
CA ALA A 26 -9.37 -16.99 -4.15
C ALA A 26 -9.42 -17.74 -2.81
N ARG A 27 -8.26 -18.13 -2.25
CA ARG A 27 -8.18 -18.75 -0.91
C ARG A 27 -8.68 -17.80 0.17
N MET A 28 -8.34 -16.52 0.10
CA MET A 28 -8.80 -15.49 1.03
C MET A 28 -10.29 -15.19 0.89
N LEU A 29 -10.82 -15.11 -0.34
CA LEU A 29 -12.26 -14.98 -0.57
C LEU A 29 -13.04 -16.20 -0.06
N CYS A 30 -12.53 -17.41 -0.27
CA CYS A 30 -13.11 -18.64 0.28
C CYS A 30 -13.22 -18.57 1.81
N LYS A 31 -12.15 -18.16 2.50
CA LYS A 31 -12.15 -17.90 3.96
C LYS A 31 -13.21 -16.90 4.38
N LEU A 32 -13.30 -15.77 3.67
CA LEU A 32 -14.29 -14.73 3.95
C LEU A 32 -15.72 -15.23 3.75
N ILE A 33 -16.01 -15.91 2.65
CA ILE A 33 -17.34 -16.48 2.35
C ILE A 33 -17.75 -17.45 3.46
N ILE A 34 -16.89 -18.41 3.82
CA ILE A 34 -17.15 -19.37 4.92
C ILE A 34 -17.39 -18.64 6.25
N LYS A 35 -16.60 -17.62 6.54
CA LYS A 35 -16.73 -16.85 7.79
C LYS A 35 -18.03 -16.06 7.82
N LEU A 36 -18.41 -15.42 6.71
CA LEU A 36 -19.63 -14.62 6.58
C LEU A 36 -20.89 -15.50 6.65
N ASP A 37 -20.89 -16.65 5.97
CA ASP A 37 -21.97 -17.66 6.04
C ASP A 37 -22.24 -18.11 7.49
N LYS A 38 -21.18 -18.21 8.31
CA LYS A 38 -21.26 -18.56 9.74
C LYS A 38 -21.51 -17.37 10.67
N GLY A 39 -22.13 -16.30 10.17
CA GLY A 39 -22.45 -15.12 10.97
C GLY A 39 -21.26 -14.21 11.24
N GLY A 40 -20.18 -14.32 10.47
CA GLY A 40 -18.98 -13.48 10.62
C GLY A 40 -19.25 -11.99 10.48
N ASP A 41 -20.33 -11.60 9.81
CA ASP A 41 -20.76 -10.21 9.70
C ASP A 41 -21.36 -9.63 11.00
N LEU A 42 -21.72 -10.49 11.95
CA LEU A 42 -22.14 -10.08 13.31
C LEU A 42 -20.94 -9.83 14.23
N VAL A 43 -19.74 -10.26 13.83
CA VAL A 43 -18.51 -10.07 14.61
C VAL A 43 -18.15 -8.59 14.61
N ARG A 44 -17.87 -8.07 15.81
CA ARG A 44 -17.42 -6.69 16.05
C ARG A 44 -15.93 -6.67 16.33
N GLY A 45 -15.19 -5.84 15.59
CA GLY A 45 -13.86 -5.40 15.98
C GLY A 45 -13.98 -4.07 16.70
N TYR A 46 -13.63 -4.06 17.98
CA TYR A 46 -13.63 -2.85 18.79
C TYR A 46 -12.33 -2.09 18.59
N TYR A 47 -12.42 -0.76 18.51
CA TYR A 47 -11.26 0.15 18.47
C TYR A 47 -11.27 1.13 19.65
N THR A 48 -12.38 1.19 20.40
CA THR A 48 -12.48 1.74 21.75
C THR A 48 -13.41 0.85 22.58
N GLU A 49 -13.63 1.18 23.85
CA GLU A 49 -14.58 0.45 24.72
C GLU A 49 -16.02 0.46 24.18
N THR A 50 -16.42 1.52 23.49
CA THR A 50 -17.80 1.72 23.02
C THR A 50 -17.95 1.67 21.51
N CYS A 51 -16.86 1.83 20.76
CA CYS A 51 -16.91 1.95 19.31
C CYS A 51 -16.35 0.70 18.62
N SER A 52 -17.09 0.21 17.62
CA SER A 52 -16.74 -1.00 16.89
C SER A 52 -17.10 -0.89 15.42
N ARG A 53 -16.50 -1.78 14.63
CA ARG A 53 -16.74 -1.97 13.20
C ARG A 53 -17.08 -3.43 12.94
N ARG A 54 -17.91 -3.68 11.95
CA ARG A 54 -18.20 -5.01 11.38
C ARG A 54 -17.74 -5.06 9.93
N PHE A 55 -17.79 -6.26 9.35
CA PHE A 55 -17.42 -6.45 7.95
C PHE A 55 -18.26 -5.56 7.02
N ARG A 56 -19.59 -5.53 7.18
CA ARG A 56 -20.46 -4.66 6.37
C ARG A 56 -20.16 -3.16 6.44
N ASP A 57 -19.56 -2.69 7.54
CA ASP A 57 -19.28 -1.26 7.78
C ASP A 57 -18.02 -0.78 7.03
N MET A 58 -17.22 -1.71 6.49
CA MET A 58 -16.04 -1.40 5.68
C MET A 58 -16.42 -0.93 4.27
N MET A 59 -15.60 -0.05 3.70
CA MET A 59 -15.82 0.53 2.39
C MET A 59 -15.59 -0.52 1.29
N SER A 60 -16.56 -0.71 0.40
CA SER A 60 -16.45 -1.70 -0.67
C SER A 60 -15.95 -1.12 -1.99
N HIS A 61 -16.07 0.19 -2.21
CA HIS A 61 -15.87 0.81 -3.53
C HIS A 61 -16.54 0.05 -4.68
N TYR A 62 -17.73 -0.50 -4.40
CA TYR A 62 -18.45 -1.36 -5.34
C TYR A 62 -18.73 -0.66 -6.68
N ALA A 63 -19.08 0.63 -6.65
CA ALA A 63 -19.40 1.38 -7.86
C ALA A 63 -18.13 1.60 -8.71
N GLU A 64 -17.02 1.93 -8.08
CA GLU A 64 -15.73 2.15 -8.73
C GLU A 64 -15.18 0.85 -9.31
N ILE A 65 -15.25 -0.26 -8.55
CA ILE A 65 -14.84 -1.58 -9.03
C ILE A 65 -15.68 -2.02 -10.23
N LYS A 66 -16.99 -1.77 -10.22
CA LYS A 66 -17.86 -2.07 -11.37
C LYS A 66 -17.50 -1.31 -12.64
N ASN A 67 -16.79 -0.20 -12.52
CA ASN A 67 -16.32 0.59 -13.66
C ASN A 67 -14.83 0.35 -13.96
N ASP A 68 -14.16 -0.52 -13.21
CA ASP A 68 -12.77 -0.91 -13.37
C ASP A 68 -12.70 -2.28 -14.07
N ALA A 69 -12.52 -2.25 -15.39
CA ALA A 69 -12.51 -3.46 -16.23
C ALA A 69 -11.47 -4.49 -15.77
N ARG A 70 -10.28 -4.04 -15.33
CA ARG A 70 -9.21 -4.92 -14.87
C ARG A 70 -9.60 -5.63 -13.57
N ARG A 71 -10.23 -4.92 -12.64
CA ARG A 71 -10.69 -5.50 -11.37
C ARG A 71 -11.86 -6.45 -11.57
N LEU A 72 -12.79 -6.12 -12.48
CA LEU A 72 -13.89 -7.00 -12.83
C LEU A 72 -13.41 -8.29 -13.49
N GLU A 73 -12.53 -8.21 -14.49
CA GLU A 73 -11.96 -9.41 -15.13
C GLU A 73 -11.24 -10.30 -14.11
N HIS A 74 -10.45 -9.70 -13.22
CA HIS A 74 -9.81 -10.44 -12.13
C HIS A 74 -10.84 -11.10 -11.20
N LEU A 75 -11.89 -10.38 -10.81
CA LEU A 75 -12.95 -10.92 -9.96
C LEU A 75 -13.72 -12.07 -10.62
N GLU A 76 -14.03 -11.97 -11.91
CA GLU A 76 -14.71 -13.01 -12.68
C GLU A 76 -13.84 -14.28 -12.76
N SER A 77 -12.54 -14.13 -12.96
CA SER A 77 -11.58 -15.24 -12.89
C SER A 77 -11.59 -15.92 -11.52
N LEU A 78 -11.53 -15.13 -10.43
CA LEU A 78 -11.61 -15.65 -9.06
C LEU A 78 -12.96 -16.32 -8.79
N TYR A 79 -14.05 -15.78 -9.32
CA TYR A 79 -15.40 -16.33 -9.15
C TYR A 79 -15.51 -17.72 -9.78
N GLY A 80 -14.96 -17.92 -10.99
CA GLY A 80 -14.90 -19.24 -11.62
C GLY A 80 -14.15 -20.27 -10.77
N VAL A 81 -13.00 -19.88 -10.21
CA VAL A 81 -12.22 -20.75 -9.29
C VAL A 81 -13.02 -21.09 -8.03
N LEU A 82 -13.70 -20.09 -7.44
CA LEU A 82 -14.52 -20.28 -6.24
C LEU A 82 -15.70 -21.24 -6.51
N GLN A 83 -16.38 -21.09 -7.65
CA GLN A 83 -17.48 -21.97 -8.04
C GLN A 83 -17.00 -23.42 -8.21
N GLU A 84 -15.87 -23.63 -8.89
CA GLU A 84 -15.29 -24.96 -9.09
C GLU A 84 -14.86 -25.61 -7.77
N MET A 85 -14.19 -24.86 -6.88
CA MET A 85 -13.65 -25.44 -5.64
C MET A 85 -14.72 -25.61 -4.55
N MET A 86 -15.66 -24.68 -4.40
CA MET A 86 -16.65 -24.69 -3.31
C MET A 86 -17.89 -25.53 -3.68
N GLY A 87 -18.23 -25.63 -4.97
CA GLY A 87 -19.34 -26.45 -5.47
C GLY A 87 -20.65 -26.21 -4.71
N ASP A 88 -21.41 -27.27 -4.45
CA ASP A 88 -22.69 -27.20 -3.69
C ASP A 88 -22.52 -27.15 -2.17
N SER A 89 -21.28 -27.19 -1.67
CA SER A 89 -21.00 -27.38 -0.23
C SER A 89 -21.14 -26.09 0.57
N VAL A 90 -21.00 -24.94 -0.08
CA VAL A 90 -21.18 -23.59 0.47
C VAL A 90 -21.77 -22.75 -0.64
N ILE A 91 -22.80 -21.96 -0.32
CA ILE A 91 -23.38 -21.04 -1.30
C ILE A 91 -22.35 -19.96 -1.60
N VAL A 92 -21.72 -20.04 -2.77
CA VAL A 92 -20.89 -18.96 -3.28
C VAL A 92 -21.82 -17.78 -3.59
N PRO A 93 -21.56 -16.58 -3.05
CA PRO A 93 -22.39 -15.41 -3.31
C PRO A 93 -22.45 -15.12 -4.82
N ASN A 94 -23.57 -14.56 -5.27
CA ASN A 94 -23.67 -14.09 -6.65
C ASN A 94 -22.62 -12.99 -6.92
N LEU A 95 -22.36 -12.70 -8.20
CA LEU A 95 -21.29 -11.77 -8.58
C LEU A 95 -21.48 -10.36 -7.98
N THR A 96 -22.72 -9.91 -7.76
CA THR A 96 -23.01 -8.62 -7.12
C THR A 96 -22.55 -8.60 -5.65
N GLU A 97 -22.94 -9.60 -4.86
CA GLU A 97 -22.51 -9.72 -3.47
C GLU A 97 -21.01 -9.96 -3.37
N LEU A 98 -20.47 -10.82 -4.24
CA LEU A 98 -19.04 -11.11 -4.28
C LEU A 98 -18.21 -9.89 -4.65
N THR A 99 -18.68 -9.02 -5.55
CA THR A 99 -18.02 -7.73 -5.85
C THR A 99 -17.90 -6.88 -4.59
N SER A 100 -18.93 -6.87 -3.73
CA SER A 100 -18.90 -6.11 -2.49
C SER A 100 -17.97 -6.72 -1.43
N ILE A 101 -17.85 -8.06 -1.38
CA ILE A 101 -16.90 -8.75 -0.50
C ILE A 101 -15.46 -8.53 -0.99
N TYR A 102 -15.22 -8.72 -2.29
CA TYR A 102 -13.93 -8.51 -2.93
C TYR A 102 -13.46 -7.07 -2.77
N GLY A 103 -14.36 -6.11 -2.98
CA GLY A 103 -14.06 -4.70 -2.78
C GLY A 103 -13.57 -4.40 -1.37
N ARG A 104 -14.29 -4.87 -0.34
CA ARG A 104 -13.85 -4.72 1.05
C ARG A 104 -12.50 -5.40 1.33
N LEU A 105 -12.24 -6.55 0.71
CA LEU A 105 -10.96 -7.24 0.83
C LEU A 105 -9.82 -6.39 0.26
N ILE A 106 -9.96 -5.87 -0.97
CA ILE A 106 -8.85 -5.17 -1.62
C ILE A 106 -8.60 -3.76 -1.08
N THR A 107 -9.60 -3.11 -0.48
CA THR A 107 -9.47 -1.73 0.02
C THR A 107 -9.25 -1.63 1.52
N ASN A 108 -9.58 -2.66 2.30
CA ASN A 108 -9.39 -2.69 3.76
C ASN A 108 -8.47 -3.84 4.22
N GLY A 109 -7.96 -4.65 3.28
CA GLY A 109 -7.01 -5.71 3.57
C GLY A 109 -5.66 -5.15 3.97
N PHE A 110 -5.08 -5.70 5.03
CA PHE A 110 -3.74 -5.39 5.48
C PHE A 110 -2.79 -6.50 5.02
N SER A 111 -1.67 -6.09 4.43
CA SER A 111 -0.54 -6.99 4.17
C SER A 111 0.21 -7.20 5.48
N ILE A 112 0.28 -8.45 5.94
CA ILE A 112 1.14 -8.86 7.03
C ILE A 112 2.54 -9.04 6.45
N LEU A 113 3.52 -8.38 7.06
CA LEU A 113 4.90 -8.38 6.61
C LEU A 113 5.78 -9.26 7.50
N ASP A 114 6.82 -9.85 6.92
CA ASP A 114 7.92 -10.47 7.68
C ASP A 114 8.93 -9.42 8.19
N ALA A 115 10.01 -9.88 8.83
CA ALA A 115 11.05 -9.00 9.37
C ALA A 115 11.81 -8.24 8.28
N GLU A 116 11.77 -8.72 7.04
CA GLU A 116 12.38 -8.14 5.86
C GLU A 116 11.39 -7.26 5.06
N MET A 117 10.20 -6.98 5.60
CA MET A 117 9.13 -6.20 5.00
C MET A 117 8.49 -6.84 3.75
N ASN A 118 8.69 -8.13 3.52
CA ASN A 118 7.99 -8.84 2.45
C ASN A 118 6.57 -9.19 2.88
N SER A 119 5.61 -9.03 1.98
CA SER A 119 4.23 -9.45 2.24
C SER A 119 4.12 -10.98 2.25
N ILE A 120 3.73 -11.53 3.40
CA ILE A 120 3.59 -12.99 3.59
C ILE A 120 2.14 -13.44 3.71
N ALA A 121 1.20 -12.52 3.96
CA ALA A 121 -0.22 -12.80 4.04
C ALA A 121 -1.07 -11.54 3.90
N THR A 122 -2.37 -11.73 3.65
CA THR A 122 -3.39 -10.67 3.74
C THR A 122 -4.39 -10.99 4.84
N ALA A 123 -4.76 -10.00 5.65
CA ALA A 123 -5.72 -10.13 6.73
C ALA A 123 -6.71 -8.95 6.78
N ILE A 124 -7.84 -9.16 7.45
CA ILE A 124 -8.88 -8.13 7.67
C ILE A 124 -8.95 -7.85 9.16
N TYR A 125 -8.72 -6.59 9.53
CA TYR A 125 -8.76 -6.12 10.91
C TYR A 125 -9.92 -5.14 11.09
N LEU A 126 -11.05 -5.64 11.60
CA LEU A 126 -12.30 -4.89 11.66
C LEU A 126 -12.18 -3.56 12.39
N GLY A 127 -11.65 -3.55 13.62
CA GLY A 127 -11.55 -2.32 14.43
C GLY A 127 -10.67 -1.26 13.76
N VAL A 128 -9.51 -1.67 13.26
CA VAL A 128 -8.50 -0.80 12.64
C VAL A 128 -8.94 -0.28 11.27
N SER A 129 -9.92 -0.91 10.62
CA SER A 129 -10.50 -0.45 9.34
C SER A 129 -11.15 0.94 9.38
N VAL A 130 -11.20 1.59 10.55
CA VAL A 130 -11.64 2.97 10.74
C VAL A 130 -10.54 4.01 10.44
N THR A 131 -9.28 3.59 10.48
CA THR A 131 -8.11 4.49 10.39
C THR A 131 -7.93 4.95 8.95
N ASP A 132 -7.81 6.25 8.73
CA ASP A 132 -7.65 6.83 7.38
C ASP A 132 -6.18 6.99 6.96
N HIS A 133 -5.98 7.30 5.69
CA HIS A 133 -4.67 7.55 5.12
C HIS A 133 -4.19 9.00 5.30
N SER A 134 -2.89 9.17 5.56
CA SER A 134 -2.17 10.41 5.30
C SER A 134 -0.76 10.12 4.81
N CYS A 135 -0.25 10.90 3.83
CA CYS A 135 1.16 10.87 3.45
C CYS A 135 2.08 11.54 4.50
N LYS A 136 1.48 12.18 5.51
CA LYS A 136 2.11 12.57 6.79
C LYS A 136 1.38 11.82 7.91
N PRO A 137 1.65 10.52 8.09
CA PRO A 137 0.96 9.75 9.12
C PRO A 137 1.41 10.20 10.51
N ASN A 138 0.55 9.97 11.50
CA ASN A 138 0.85 10.18 12.92
C ASN A 138 0.81 8.89 13.74
N ALA A 139 0.50 7.77 13.07
CA ALA A 139 0.65 6.44 13.61
C ALA A 139 1.18 5.46 12.57
N VAL A 140 1.67 4.31 13.02
CA VAL A 140 2.15 3.21 12.19
C VAL A 140 1.50 1.90 12.62
N ALA A 141 1.18 1.06 11.63
CA ALA A 141 0.71 -0.30 11.86
C ALA A 141 1.90 -1.27 11.91
N THR A 142 1.96 -2.09 12.95
CA THR A 142 2.94 -3.18 13.11
C THR A 142 2.20 -4.49 13.39
N PHE A 143 2.91 -5.62 13.26
CA PHE A 143 2.34 -6.94 13.46
C PHE A 143 3.15 -7.74 14.46
N GLU A 144 2.47 -8.35 15.43
CA GLU A 144 3.01 -9.41 16.28
C GLU A 144 2.24 -10.71 15.97
N GLY A 145 2.85 -11.57 15.15
CA GLY A 145 2.15 -12.72 14.57
C GLY A 145 0.97 -12.26 13.69
N THR A 146 -0.25 -12.61 14.08
CA THR A 146 -1.49 -12.19 13.39
C THR A 146 -2.22 -11.06 14.11
N THR A 147 -1.58 -10.42 15.09
CA THR A 147 -2.14 -9.29 15.84
C THR A 147 -1.58 -8.00 15.25
N LEU A 148 -2.46 -7.07 14.86
CA LEU A 148 -2.09 -5.75 14.38
C LEU A 148 -2.09 -4.76 15.55
N HIS A 149 -0.99 -4.01 15.68
CA HIS A 149 -0.85 -2.91 16.64
C HIS A 149 -0.73 -1.57 15.92
N ILE A 150 -1.41 -0.55 16.44
CA ILE A 150 -1.27 0.83 15.98
C ILE A 150 -0.43 1.58 17.02
N HIS A 151 0.70 2.11 16.61
CA HIS A 151 1.60 2.89 17.45
C HIS A 151 1.60 4.35 17.01
N ALA A 152 1.37 5.28 17.93
CA ALA A 152 1.59 6.69 17.66
C ALA A 152 3.09 6.95 17.41
N ILE A 153 3.38 7.83 16.45
CA ILE A 153 4.75 8.25 16.10
C ILE A 153 4.96 9.75 16.33
N GLU A 154 3.94 10.43 16.83
CA GLU A 154 3.96 11.79 17.35
C GLU A 154 3.03 11.88 18.55
N ASP A 155 3.13 12.97 19.33
CA ASP A 155 2.24 13.20 20.45
C ASP A 155 0.81 13.43 19.95
N ILE A 156 -0.13 12.64 20.46
CA ILE A 156 -1.56 12.76 20.16
C ILE A 156 -2.27 13.23 21.43
N GLU A 157 -2.83 14.45 21.37
CA GLU A 157 -3.43 15.13 22.53
C GLU A 157 -4.56 14.33 23.17
N CYS A 158 -5.39 13.66 22.35
CA CYS A 158 -6.45 12.78 22.82
C CYS A 158 -6.70 11.62 21.85
N LEU A 159 -7.15 10.47 22.38
CA LEU A 159 -7.46 9.29 21.58
C LEU A 159 -8.75 9.51 20.76
N ASP A 160 -8.60 10.12 19.60
CA ASP A 160 -9.65 10.32 18.59
C ASP A 160 -9.24 9.64 17.28
N TRP A 161 -9.83 8.48 17.02
CA TRP A 161 -9.52 7.67 15.83
C TRP A 161 -9.81 8.36 14.50
N SER A 162 -10.63 9.42 14.47
CA SER A 162 -10.85 10.23 13.26
C SER A 162 -9.66 11.13 12.91
N LYS A 163 -8.72 11.30 13.85
CA LYS A 163 -7.50 12.09 13.71
C LYS A 163 -6.23 11.23 13.70
N ILE A 164 -6.38 9.90 13.71
CA ILE A 164 -5.28 8.96 13.60
C ILE A 164 -5.17 8.55 12.13
N PHE A 165 -3.99 8.76 11.57
CA PHE A 165 -3.70 8.46 10.17
C PHE A 165 -2.48 7.56 10.06
N ILE A 166 -2.61 6.52 9.24
CA ILE A 166 -1.51 5.64 8.83
C ILE A 166 -1.16 5.89 7.36
N SER A 167 -0.02 5.40 6.90
CA SER A 167 0.22 5.31 5.47
C SER A 167 -0.32 4.01 4.90
N TYR A 168 -0.95 4.06 3.73
CA TYR A 168 -1.44 2.89 2.99
C TYR A 168 -0.47 2.45 1.90
N ILE A 169 0.54 3.28 1.64
CA ILE A 169 1.45 3.20 0.50
C ILE A 169 2.85 3.62 0.96
N ASP A 170 3.84 3.42 0.10
CA ASP A 170 5.18 3.95 0.32
C ASP A 170 5.19 5.49 0.19
N LEU A 171 5.88 6.17 1.10
CA LEU A 171 6.01 7.62 1.14
C LEU A 171 7.18 8.15 0.30
N MET A 172 8.08 7.27 -0.17
CA MET A 172 9.26 7.59 -0.98
C MET A 172 8.95 7.95 -2.45
N ASN A 173 7.67 8.15 -2.79
CA ASN A 173 7.22 8.55 -4.12
C ASN A 173 6.72 9.99 -4.12
N THR A 174 6.83 10.71 -5.25
CA THR A 174 6.32 12.09 -5.37
C THR A 174 4.82 12.18 -5.07
N PRO A 175 4.29 13.35 -4.67
CA PRO A 175 2.86 13.55 -4.45
C PRO A 175 1.95 13.06 -5.58
N ALA A 176 2.38 13.25 -6.84
CA ALA A 176 1.64 12.81 -8.01
C ALA A 176 1.59 11.28 -8.11
N GLN A 177 2.71 10.60 -7.89
CA GLN A 177 2.80 9.14 -7.90
C GLN A 177 2.00 8.52 -6.75
N ARG A 178 2.13 9.06 -5.53
CA ARG A 178 1.35 8.63 -4.36
C ARG A 178 -0.15 8.73 -4.62
N ARG A 179 -0.62 9.86 -5.17
CA ARG A 179 -2.03 10.03 -5.56
C ARG A 179 -2.48 9.06 -6.65
N ALA A 180 -1.64 8.79 -7.64
CA ALA A 180 -1.95 7.81 -8.67
C ALA A 180 -2.10 6.40 -8.09
N GLU A 181 -1.21 6.01 -7.17
CA GLU A 181 -1.28 4.73 -6.46
C GLU A 181 -2.53 4.63 -5.58
N LEU A 182 -2.82 5.67 -4.78
CA LEU A 182 -4.01 5.72 -3.94
C LEU A 182 -5.30 5.66 -4.77
N GLN A 183 -5.36 6.38 -5.89
CA GLN A 183 -6.50 6.34 -6.79
C GLN A 183 -6.68 4.95 -7.42
N ALA A 184 -5.60 4.28 -7.81
CA ALA A 184 -5.64 2.97 -8.45
C ALA A 184 -5.99 1.82 -7.48
N ASN A 185 -5.62 1.95 -6.20
CA ASN A 185 -5.78 0.89 -5.21
C ASN A 185 -6.94 1.12 -4.23
N TYR A 186 -7.26 2.38 -3.94
CA TYR A 186 -8.22 2.78 -2.90
C TYR A 186 -9.26 3.79 -3.38
N TYR A 187 -9.23 4.18 -4.66
CA TYR A 187 -10.26 5.02 -5.31
C TYR A 187 -10.50 6.40 -4.67
N PHE A 188 -9.50 6.97 -4.00
CA PHE A 188 -9.60 8.32 -3.44
C PHE A 188 -8.39 9.18 -3.77
N PHE A 189 -8.60 10.50 -3.64
CA PHE A 189 -7.57 11.51 -3.86
C PHE A 189 -7.09 12.10 -2.53
N CYS A 190 -5.80 11.94 -2.21
CA CYS A 190 -5.25 12.45 -0.96
C CYS A 190 -5.04 13.98 -0.98
N ILE A 191 -5.56 14.64 0.06
CA ILE A 191 -5.47 16.10 0.27
C ILE A 191 -4.65 16.49 1.52
N CYS A 192 -3.85 15.57 2.07
CA CYS A 192 -3.02 15.86 3.24
C CYS A 192 -1.93 16.92 2.91
N ALA A 193 -1.34 17.50 3.96
CA ALA A 193 -0.33 18.55 3.84
C ALA A 193 0.86 18.17 2.93
N LYS A 194 1.28 16.91 2.94
CA LYS A 194 2.35 16.39 2.07
C LYS A 194 1.97 16.31 0.60
N CYS A 195 0.68 16.19 0.28
CA CYS A 195 0.19 16.12 -1.10
C CYS A 195 -0.23 17.48 -1.65
N THR A 196 -0.57 18.44 -0.79
CA THR A 196 -0.98 19.80 -1.17
C THR A 196 0.17 20.80 -1.12
N ASN A 197 1.25 20.52 -0.39
CA ASN A 197 2.46 21.35 -0.39
C ASN A 197 3.16 21.30 -1.75
N THR A 198 3.24 22.44 -2.43
CA THR A 198 3.93 22.56 -3.73
C THR A 198 5.44 22.40 -3.62
N ALA A 199 6.04 22.69 -2.46
CA ALA A 199 7.46 22.50 -2.22
C ALA A 199 7.86 21.02 -2.16
N GLU A 200 6.94 20.12 -1.77
CA GLU A 200 7.24 18.69 -1.60
C GLU A 200 7.83 18.08 -2.88
N THR A 201 7.22 18.33 -4.03
CA THR A 201 7.72 17.82 -5.32
C THR A 201 9.09 18.40 -5.65
N HIS A 202 9.32 19.68 -5.35
CA HIS A 202 10.60 20.33 -5.60
C HIS A 202 11.70 19.76 -4.71
N GLU A 203 11.41 19.50 -3.44
CA GLU A 203 12.33 18.88 -2.49
C GLU A 203 12.70 17.46 -2.93
N MET A 204 11.70 16.63 -3.26
CA MET A 204 11.89 15.23 -3.67
C MET A 204 12.63 15.08 -5.00
N LEU A 205 12.63 16.11 -5.85
CA LEU A 205 13.33 16.14 -7.13
C LEU A 205 14.51 17.12 -7.14
N ALA A 206 14.99 17.54 -5.97
CA ALA A 206 16.01 18.57 -5.87
C ALA A 206 17.40 18.05 -6.25
N ALA A 207 18.14 18.85 -7.00
CA ALA A 207 19.58 18.68 -7.17
C ALA A 207 20.35 19.34 -6.02
N ALA A 208 21.57 18.87 -5.79
CA ALA A 208 22.54 19.55 -4.93
C ALA A 208 23.10 20.79 -5.62
N CYS A 209 23.34 21.85 -4.84
CA CYS A 209 24.01 23.04 -5.34
C CYS A 209 25.47 22.75 -5.73
N THR A 210 25.96 23.40 -6.79
CA THR A 210 27.37 23.33 -7.19
C THR A 210 28.30 23.97 -6.15
N ASN A 211 27.80 24.93 -5.37
CA ASN A 211 28.48 25.45 -4.19
C ASN A 211 28.24 24.50 -3.00
N LYS A 212 29.30 23.81 -2.56
CA LYS A 212 29.24 22.82 -1.46
C LYS A 212 28.84 23.39 -0.10
N ASN A 213 28.91 24.72 0.07
CA ASN A 213 28.50 25.39 1.30
C ASN A 213 27.02 25.87 1.23
N CYS A 214 26.30 25.55 0.16
CA CYS A 214 24.90 25.92 -0.04
C CYS A 214 23.99 24.68 0.02
N ASN A 215 23.06 24.67 0.97
CA ASN A 215 22.06 23.61 1.14
C ASN A 215 20.68 23.99 0.57
N GLU A 216 20.64 24.80 -0.49
CA GLU A 216 19.39 25.13 -1.17
C GLU A 216 18.97 23.96 -2.06
N PHE A 217 17.69 23.59 -2.06
CA PHE A 217 17.17 22.63 -3.03
C PHE A 217 17.13 23.27 -4.42
N LEU A 218 17.93 22.73 -5.34
CA LEU A 218 18.11 23.31 -6.66
C LEU A 218 17.19 22.63 -7.67
N ASP A 219 16.33 23.40 -8.35
CA ASP A 219 15.75 22.94 -9.62
C ASP A 219 16.84 22.91 -10.69
N ILE A 220 17.14 21.72 -11.19
CA ILE A 220 18.24 21.49 -12.14
C ILE A 220 18.04 22.22 -13.49
N ASN A 221 16.80 22.65 -13.79
CA ASN A 221 16.47 23.38 -15.01
C ASN A 221 16.85 24.86 -14.93
N LEU A 222 17.08 25.40 -13.73
CA LEU A 222 17.57 26.76 -13.56
C LEU A 222 19.02 26.90 -14.03
N ASN A 223 19.40 28.13 -14.38
CA ASN A 223 20.77 28.46 -14.76
C ASN A 223 21.65 28.75 -13.55
N ASN A 224 21.08 29.23 -12.46
CA ASN A 224 21.78 29.63 -11.25
C ASN A 224 21.00 29.18 -10.02
N CYS A 225 21.72 28.92 -8.93
CA CYS A 225 21.13 28.64 -7.64
C CYS A 225 20.39 29.88 -7.10
N PRO A 226 19.12 29.76 -6.68
CA PRO A 226 18.34 30.92 -6.24
C PRO A 226 18.86 31.55 -4.93
N ARG A 227 19.65 30.82 -4.13
CA ARG A 227 20.23 31.32 -2.86
C ARG A 227 21.61 31.96 -3.03
N CYS A 228 22.53 31.29 -3.73
CA CYS A 228 23.94 31.70 -3.78
C CYS A 228 24.44 32.11 -5.17
N ASP A 229 23.54 32.13 -6.15
CA ASP A 229 23.80 32.49 -7.55
C ASP A 229 24.86 31.62 -8.27
N ALA A 230 25.28 30.51 -7.65
CA ALA A 230 26.21 29.58 -8.26
C ALA A 230 25.60 28.99 -9.55
N GLY A 231 26.35 29.06 -10.65
CA GLY A 231 25.92 28.57 -11.95
C GLY A 231 25.73 27.05 -11.99
N VAL A 232 24.69 26.62 -12.71
CA VAL A 232 24.37 25.23 -13.00
C VAL A 232 24.94 24.88 -14.37
N SER A 233 26.13 24.28 -14.38
CA SER A 233 26.77 23.90 -15.64
C SER A 233 26.01 22.76 -16.36
N PRO A 234 26.07 22.66 -17.70
CA PRO A 234 25.53 21.52 -18.44
C PRO A 234 26.07 20.17 -17.94
N LYS A 235 27.32 20.13 -17.49
CA LYS A 235 27.93 18.94 -16.89
C LYS A 235 27.21 18.51 -15.61
N HIS A 236 26.87 19.47 -14.74
CA HIS A 236 26.13 19.20 -13.49
C HIS A 236 24.71 18.71 -13.79
N ARG A 237 24.02 19.37 -14.72
CA ARG A 237 22.68 18.96 -15.18
C ARG A 237 22.67 17.55 -15.76
N ASN A 238 23.62 17.22 -16.61
CA ASN A 238 23.73 15.89 -17.20
C ASN A 238 24.05 14.82 -16.15
N ALA A 239 24.94 15.11 -15.20
CA ALA A 239 25.27 14.17 -14.13
C ALA A 239 24.09 13.93 -13.18
N TYR A 240 23.33 14.97 -12.82
CA TYR A 240 22.08 14.82 -12.08
C TYR A 240 21.07 13.93 -12.82
N ASN A 241 20.81 14.22 -14.09
CA ASN A 241 19.86 13.46 -14.90
C ASN A 241 20.29 12.00 -15.05
N GLU A 242 21.58 11.76 -15.30
CA GLU A 242 22.15 10.40 -15.37
C GLU A 242 21.96 9.66 -14.05
N ALA A 243 22.25 10.30 -12.91
CA ALA A 243 22.08 9.70 -11.59
C ALA A 243 20.61 9.36 -11.30
N MET A 244 19.67 10.25 -11.63
CA MET A 244 18.22 9.99 -11.50
C MET A 244 17.77 8.83 -12.39
N THR A 245 18.19 8.80 -13.66
CA THR A 245 17.83 7.73 -14.60
C THR A 245 18.37 6.38 -14.15
N ILE A 246 19.67 6.30 -13.81
CA ILE A 246 20.30 5.05 -13.32
C ILE A 246 19.59 4.57 -12.05
N THR A 247 19.34 5.46 -11.09
CA THR A 247 18.66 5.11 -9.84
C THR A 247 17.27 4.55 -10.12
N LYS A 248 16.48 5.23 -10.94
CA LYS A 248 15.11 4.80 -11.30
C LYS A 248 15.11 3.45 -12.01
N THR A 249 15.98 3.26 -13.02
CA THR A 249 16.05 1.99 -13.76
C THR A 249 16.45 0.84 -12.86
N HIS A 250 17.41 1.02 -11.97
CA HIS A 250 17.80 -0.05 -11.04
C HIS A 250 16.71 -0.32 -9.99
N LEU A 251 16.02 0.70 -9.50
CA LEU A 251 14.88 0.52 -8.60
C LEU A 251 13.77 -0.31 -9.26
N GLU A 252 13.46 -0.03 -10.53
CA GLU A 252 12.49 -0.80 -11.31
C GLU A 252 12.90 -2.26 -11.55
N ASN A 253 14.21 -2.53 -11.61
CA ASN A 253 14.76 -3.88 -11.78
C ASN A 253 14.90 -4.65 -10.45
N MET A 254 14.95 -3.96 -9.31
CA MET A 254 15.11 -4.54 -7.97
C MET A 254 13.78 -4.76 -7.25
N LYS A 255 12.69 -5.01 -7.98
CA LYS A 255 11.34 -5.19 -7.39
C LYS A 255 11.26 -6.34 -6.39
N ASP A 256 11.95 -7.44 -6.67
CA ASP A 256 11.85 -8.67 -5.87
C ASP A 256 13.14 -8.96 -5.06
N ILE A 257 14.29 -8.46 -5.51
CA ILE A 257 15.59 -8.67 -4.86
C ILE A 257 16.44 -7.40 -5.01
N ALA A 258 16.91 -6.87 -3.88
CA ALA A 258 17.85 -5.76 -3.84
C ALA A 258 19.30 -6.26 -3.92
N TYR A 259 20.11 -5.63 -4.77
CA TYR A 259 21.54 -5.94 -4.90
C TYR A 259 22.36 -4.83 -4.23
N LEU A 260 23.02 -5.16 -3.11
CA LEU A 260 23.79 -4.20 -2.33
C LEU A 260 24.83 -3.43 -3.17
N ASP A 261 25.49 -4.10 -4.11
CA ASP A 261 26.50 -3.46 -4.96
C ASP A 261 25.88 -2.48 -5.96
N VAL A 262 24.66 -2.74 -6.44
CA VAL A 262 23.89 -1.79 -7.25
C VAL A 262 23.48 -0.58 -6.41
N CYS A 263 23.03 -0.79 -5.17
CA CYS A 263 22.72 0.32 -4.26
C CYS A 263 23.95 1.20 -4.00
N LYS A 264 25.14 0.60 -3.78
CA LYS A 264 26.40 1.34 -3.65
C LYS A 264 26.77 2.12 -4.90
N LEU A 265 26.57 1.53 -6.09
CA LEU A 265 26.80 2.19 -7.37
C LEU A 265 25.89 3.41 -7.53
N CYS A 266 24.58 3.26 -7.28
CA CYS A 266 23.63 4.35 -7.31
C CYS A 266 24.03 5.46 -6.33
N LEU A 267 24.32 5.13 -5.07
CA LEU A 267 24.74 6.10 -4.06
C LEU A 267 26.00 6.86 -4.48
N ALA A 268 26.98 6.18 -5.07
CA ALA A 268 28.20 6.81 -5.57
C ALA A 268 27.90 7.78 -6.74
N LYS A 269 26.96 7.42 -7.62
CA LYS A 269 26.50 8.27 -8.73
C LYS A 269 25.70 9.49 -8.28
N GLN A 270 24.93 9.36 -7.20
CA GLN A 270 24.11 10.45 -6.64
C GLN A 270 24.94 11.49 -5.88
N LYS A 271 26.07 11.06 -5.29
CA LYS A 271 26.89 11.88 -4.40
C LYS A 271 27.34 13.19 -5.05
N GLY A 272 26.89 14.31 -4.46
CA GLY A 272 27.21 15.66 -4.92
C GLY A 272 26.32 16.20 -6.05
N TYR A 273 25.35 15.40 -6.52
CA TYR A 273 24.40 15.80 -7.56
C TYR A 273 22.96 15.82 -7.07
N LEU A 274 22.54 14.90 -6.22
CA LEU A 274 21.21 14.90 -5.59
C LEU A 274 21.26 15.61 -4.23
N HIS A 275 20.23 16.41 -3.95
CA HIS A 275 20.05 17.02 -2.63
C HIS A 275 19.69 15.95 -1.59
N PRO A 276 20.00 16.11 -0.29
CA PRO A 276 19.59 15.15 0.75
C PRO A 276 18.07 14.95 0.93
N LEU A 277 17.25 15.86 0.38
CA LEU A 277 15.78 15.74 0.37
C LEU A 277 15.24 15.06 -0.90
N ASN A 278 16.11 14.78 -1.87
CA ASN A 278 15.74 14.02 -3.06
C ASN A 278 15.53 12.56 -2.68
N VAL A 279 14.46 11.96 -3.20
CA VAL A 279 14.05 10.59 -2.87
C VAL A 279 13.62 9.82 -4.11
#